data_AF-A0A1C4XSZ9-F1
#
_entry.id   AF-A0A1C4XSZ9-F1
#
_cell.length_a   1.000
_cell.length_b   1.000
_cell.length_c   1.000
_cell.angle_alpha   90.00
_cell.angle_beta   90.00
_cell.angle_gamma   90.00
#
_symmetry.space_group_name_H-M   'P 1'
#
loop_
_entity.id
_entity.type
_entity.pdbx_description
1 polymer ?
#
loop_
_entity_poly.entity_id
_entity_poly.type
_entity_poly.pdbx_seq_one_letter_code
_entity_poly.pdbx_strand_id
1 'polypeptide(L)'
;MTDRFDVGEVMLSGIGGRAEAWRFIRAFAAEWTRPLREGDGVDHEELRDAEQALGFELPAALREAYLLFGRRDDLTRNQDRLLPPRVLEVDESGEVLVFRDENQGVASWGIPVADIAELDPPVVMEHGEGWQPFLDRVSLACVEMVLTEVLFGSEYLENAAELPAELISVVEANYQRVNFPEYPMWSEPAEPVRWFSAPGQLLRLDGAGEWAWLFVRGRTADDLRRIYGLIPGDWTLGNALL
;
A
#
# COMPACT_ATOMS: atom_id res chain seq x y z
N MET A 1 4.30 13.31 27.42
CA MET A 1 4.05 13.30 25.97
C MET A 1 4.21 11.87 25.56
N THR A 2 3.13 11.15 25.29
CA THR A 2 3.20 9.80 24.73
C THR A 2 3.75 9.94 23.31
N ASP A 3 4.84 9.25 23.01
CA ASP A 3 5.30 9.04 21.62
C ASP A 3 4.10 8.54 20.83
N ARG A 4 3.55 9.41 19.97
CA ARG A 4 2.53 9.01 19.01
C ARG A 4 3.27 8.30 17.89
N PHE A 5 2.74 7.16 17.45
CA PHE A 5 3.34 6.38 16.36
C PHE A 5 3.47 7.24 15.10
N ASP A 6 4.67 7.24 14.52
CA ASP A 6 5.00 7.88 13.26
C ASP A 6 5.60 6.83 12.30
N VAL A 7 4.99 6.69 11.12
CA VAL A 7 5.41 5.72 10.09
C VAL A 7 6.86 5.94 9.70
N GLY A 8 7.25 7.19 9.50
CA GLY A 8 8.58 7.61 9.07
C GLY A 8 9.63 7.22 10.12
N GLU A 9 9.35 7.46 11.40
CA GLU A 9 10.23 7.07 12.50
C GLU A 9 10.38 5.54 12.59
N VAL A 10 9.26 4.81 12.53
CA VAL A 10 9.27 3.34 12.59
C VAL A 10 10.01 2.72 11.40
N MET A 11 9.91 3.35 10.22
CA MET A 11 10.54 2.88 9.00
C MET A 11 11.90 3.54 8.74
N LEU A 12 12.53 4.24 9.69
CA LEU A 12 13.83 4.90 9.48
C LEU A 12 14.90 3.97 8.89
N SER A 13 14.95 2.72 9.36
CA SER A 13 15.91 1.71 8.88
C SER A 13 15.46 0.96 7.62
N GLY A 14 14.29 1.29 7.08
CA GLY A 14 13.64 0.56 6.00
C GLY A 14 13.13 -0.82 6.44
N ILE A 15 12.63 -1.59 5.47
CA ILE A 15 12.14 -2.96 5.66
C ILE A 15 13.11 -3.94 5.01
N GLY A 16 13.93 -4.58 5.86
CA GLY A 16 14.99 -5.50 5.44
C GLY A 16 14.51 -6.89 5.03
N GLY A 17 13.24 -7.23 5.26
CA GLY A 17 12.66 -8.52 4.87
C GLY A 17 11.27 -8.75 5.45
N ARG A 18 10.76 -9.97 5.25
CA ARG A 18 9.40 -10.38 5.63
C ARG A 18 9.07 -10.14 7.10
N ALA A 19 9.95 -10.52 8.02
CA ALA A 19 9.71 -10.37 9.46
C ALA A 19 9.53 -8.91 9.88
N GLU A 20 10.37 -8.01 9.35
CA GLU A 20 10.26 -6.57 9.50
C GLU A 20 8.93 -6.04 8.93
N ALA A 21 8.54 -6.50 7.74
CA ALA A 21 7.29 -6.11 7.08
C ALA A 21 6.06 -6.47 7.94
N TRP A 22 5.99 -7.71 8.45
CA TRP A 22 4.88 -8.16 9.28
C TRP A 22 4.84 -7.45 10.63
N ARG A 23 6.00 -7.15 11.22
CA ARG A 23 6.08 -6.34 12.44
C ARG A 23 5.57 -4.93 12.21
N PHE A 24 5.95 -4.31 11.08
CA PHE A 24 5.45 -3.00 10.68
C PHE A 24 3.93 -3.03 10.50
N ILE A 25 3.39 -3.95 9.69
CA ILE A 25 1.95 -4.05 9.41
C ILE A 25 1.14 -4.25 10.70
N ARG A 26 1.60 -5.10 11.64
CA ARG A 26 0.95 -5.26 12.95
C ARG A 26 0.88 -3.96 13.73
N ALA A 27 1.99 -3.22 13.79
CA ALA A 27 2.07 -1.96 14.54
C ALA A 27 1.23 -0.86 13.88
N PHE A 28 1.32 -0.75 12.55
CA PHE A 28 0.56 0.21 11.76
C PHE A 28 -0.95 -0.03 11.88
N ALA A 29 -1.42 -1.27 11.68
CA ALA A 29 -2.83 -1.62 11.84
C ALA A 29 -3.33 -1.36 13.26
N ALA A 30 -2.52 -1.67 14.30
CA ALA A 30 -2.88 -1.40 15.68
C ALA A 30 -3.12 0.08 15.97
N GLU A 31 -2.38 0.97 15.29
CA GLU A 31 -2.47 2.40 15.52
C GLU A 31 -3.54 3.08 14.64
N TRP A 32 -3.59 2.74 13.35
CA TRP A 32 -4.38 3.43 12.35
C TRP A 32 -5.78 2.85 12.15
N THR A 33 -5.96 1.57 12.45
CA THR A 33 -7.26 0.89 12.35
C THR A 33 -7.58 0.15 13.65
N ARG A 34 -7.32 -1.17 13.69
CA ARG A 34 -7.38 -2.01 14.89
C ARG A 34 -6.27 -3.06 14.87
N PRO A 35 -5.78 -3.50 16.05
CA PRO A 35 -4.78 -4.55 16.13
C PRO A 35 -5.21 -5.82 15.40
N LEU A 36 -4.24 -6.48 14.75
CA LEU A 36 -4.43 -7.79 14.13
C LEU A 36 -4.71 -8.86 15.20
N ARG A 37 -5.65 -9.77 14.91
CA ARG A 37 -6.08 -10.85 15.79
C ARG A 37 -6.09 -12.19 15.07
N GLU A 38 -6.15 -13.26 15.84
CA GLU A 38 -6.49 -14.59 15.29
C GLU A 38 -7.85 -14.51 14.57
N GLY A 39 -7.90 -15.02 13.34
CA GLY A 39 -9.07 -14.92 12.45
C GLY A 39 -9.05 -13.76 11.45
N ASP A 40 -8.08 -12.83 11.55
CA ASP A 40 -7.92 -11.75 10.55
C ASP A 40 -7.28 -12.24 9.23
N GLY A 41 -6.72 -13.45 9.23
CA GLY A 41 -6.19 -14.11 8.03
C GLY A 41 -7.13 -15.18 7.46
N VAL A 42 -6.80 -15.64 6.26
CA VAL A 42 -7.44 -16.81 5.64
C VAL A 42 -6.94 -18.10 6.30
N ASP A 43 -7.69 -19.18 6.12
CA ASP A 43 -7.35 -20.46 6.75
C ASP A 43 -6.29 -21.22 5.92
N HIS A 44 -5.50 -22.05 6.60
CA HIS A 44 -4.50 -22.89 5.93
C HIS A 44 -5.10 -23.86 4.91
N GLU A 45 -6.36 -24.27 5.08
CA GLU A 45 -7.08 -25.13 4.12
C GLU A 45 -7.43 -24.37 2.84
N GLU A 46 -7.99 -23.16 2.95
CA GLU A 46 -8.32 -22.32 1.79
C GLU A 46 -7.08 -22.03 0.92
N LEU A 47 -5.92 -21.82 1.54
CA LEU A 47 -4.66 -21.66 0.81
C LEU A 47 -4.17 -22.95 0.16
N ARG A 48 -4.30 -24.10 0.83
CA ARG A 48 -3.90 -25.40 0.23
C ARG A 48 -4.78 -25.75 -0.97
N ASP A 49 -6.07 -25.46 -0.89
CA ASP A 49 -7.00 -25.67 -2.00
C ASP A 49 -6.63 -24.79 -3.20
N ALA A 50 -6.27 -23.53 -2.95
CA ALA A 50 -5.77 -22.62 -3.99
C ALA A 50 -4.44 -23.11 -4.60
N GLU A 51 -3.47 -23.51 -3.77
CA GLU A 51 -2.18 -24.08 -4.21
C GLU A 51 -2.38 -25.35 -5.05
N GLN A 52 -3.32 -26.21 -4.66
CA GLN A 52 -3.68 -27.40 -5.43
C GLN A 52 -4.31 -27.04 -6.78
N ALA A 53 -5.17 -26.01 -6.83
CA ALA A 53 -5.78 -25.55 -8.07
C ALA A 53 -4.76 -24.90 -9.02
N LEU A 54 -3.81 -24.14 -8.49
CA LEU A 54 -2.71 -23.50 -9.22
C LEU A 54 -1.66 -24.52 -9.69
N GLY A 55 -1.51 -25.64 -8.98
CA GLY A 55 -0.50 -26.66 -9.27
C GLY A 55 0.89 -26.36 -8.69
N PHE A 56 1.00 -25.35 -7.82
CA PHE A 56 2.23 -24.99 -7.10
C PHE A 56 1.93 -24.35 -5.74
N GLU A 57 2.90 -24.39 -4.84
CA GLU A 57 2.82 -23.70 -3.55
C GLU A 57 3.00 -22.18 -3.73
N LEU A 58 2.24 -21.37 -2.98
CA LEU A 58 2.42 -19.93 -3.02
C LEU A 58 3.75 -19.52 -2.38
N PRO A 59 4.40 -18.44 -2.87
CA PRO A 59 5.56 -17.87 -2.21
C PRO A 59 5.31 -17.61 -0.73
N ALA A 60 6.33 -17.88 0.10
CA ALA A 60 6.16 -17.84 1.55
C ALA A 60 5.69 -16.46 2.05
N ALA A 61 6.13 -15.37 1.42
CA ALA A 61 5.66 -14.01 1.71
C ALA A 61 4.15 -13.83 1.46
N LEU A 62 3.66 -14.25 0.29
CA LEU A 62 2.24 -14.12 -0.06
C LEU A 62 1.38 -15.01 0.85
N ARG A 63 1.84 -16.23 1.12
CA ARG A 63 1.20 -17.15 2.06
C ARG A 63 1.09 -16.55 3.47
N GLU A 64 2.17 -15.98 3.98
CA GLU A 64 2.19 -15.32 5.28
C GLU A 64 1.27 -14.10 5.34
N ALA A 65 1.22 -13.28 4.30
CA ALA A 65 0.32 -12.13 4.22
C ALA A 65 -1.16 -12.56 4.32
N TYR A 66 -1.54 -13.56 3.53
CA TYR A 66 -2.89 -14.14 3.57
C TYR A 66 -3.26 -14.67 4.96
N LEU A 67 -2.38 -15.45 5.58
CA LEU A 67 -2.58 -15.99 6.93
C LEU A 67 -2.59 -14.92 8.02
N LEU A 68 -1.96 -13.77 7.77
CA LEU A 68 -1.82 -12.71 8.76
C LEU A 68 -3.01 -11.75 8.75
N PHE A 69 -3.43 -11.30 7.57
CA PHE A 69 -4.43 -10.23 7.44
C PHE A 69 -5.29 -10.36 6.17
N GLY A 70 -5.28 -11.49 5.46
CA GLY A 70 -6.01 -11.65 4.19
C GLY A 70 -7.54 -11.52 4.25
N ARG A 71 -8.15 -11.43 5.44
CA ARG A 71 -9.58 -11.14 5.65
C ARG A 71 -9.85 -9.71 6.14
N ARG A 72 -8.82 -8.85 6.22
CA ARG A 72 -8.95 -7.46 6.66
C ARG A 72 -9.23 -6.53 5.50
N ASP A 73 -10.50 -6.42 5.12
CA ASP A 73 -10.92 -5.51 4.04
C ASP A 73 -10.44 -4.06 4.24
N ASP A 74 -10.35 -3.58 5.50
CA ASP A 74 -9.83 -2.25 5.81
C ASP A 74 -8.32 -2.07 5.55
N LEU A 75 -7.60 -3.16 5.25
CA LEU A 75 -6.18 -3.19 4.91
C LEU A 75 -5.92 -3.69 3.48
N THR A 76 -6.95 -4.19 2.79
CA THR A 76 -6.77 -4.95 1.54
C THR A 76 -7.84 -4.68 0.46
N ARG A 77 -8.78 -3.74 0.67
CA ARG A 77 -9.96 -3.59 -0.20
C ARG A 77 -10.71 -2.25 -0.19
N ASN A 78 -10.17 -1.18 0.38
CA ASN A 78 -10.76 0.15 0.28
C ASN A 78 -10.61 0.76 -1.11
N GLN A 79 -9.44 0.63 -1.75
CA GLN A 79 -9.15 1.16 -3.08
C GLN A 79 -8.74 0.05 -4.06
N ASP A 80 -7.70 -0.73 -3.75
CA ASP A 80 -7.32 -1.92 -4.51
C ASP A 80 -7.68 -3.19 -3.74
N ARG A 81 -7.92 -4.29 -4.45
CA ARG A 81 -8.36 -5.55 -3.87
C ARG A 81 -7.24 -6.59 -3.90
N LEU A 82 -6.82 -7.06 -2.72
CA LEU A 82 -6.18 -8.36 -2.58
C LEU A 82 -7.16 -9.46 -3.00
N LEU A 83 -6.80 -10.25 -4.01
CA LEU A 83 -7.65 -11.33 -4.50
C LEU A 83 -7.78 -12.42 -3.43
N PRO A 84 -8.98 -12.98 -3.18
CA PRO A 84 -9.09 -14.13 -2.29
C PRO A 84 -8.39 -15.36 -2.92
N PRO A 85 -7.80 -16.28 -2.12
CA PRO A 85 -7.01 -17.39 -2.64
C PRO A 85 -7.72 -18.21 -3.73
N ARG A 86 -9.03 -18.44 -3.57
CA ARG A 86 -9.85 -19.24 -4.50
C ARG A 86 -10.00 -18.66 -5.91
N VAL A 87 -9.65 -17.40 -6.12
CA VAL A 87 -9.70 -16.74 -7.46
C VAL A 87 -8.32 -16.37 -7.97
N LEU A 88 -7.25 -16.76 -7.26
CA LEU A 88 -5.90 -16.58 -7.77
C LEU A 88 -5.75 -17.38 -9.07
N GLU A 89 -5.21 -16.73 -10.08
CA GLU A 89 -4.97 -17.33 -11.38
C GLU A 89 -3.66 -16.81 -11.96
N VAL A 90 -3.07 -17.62 -12.82
CA VAL A 90 -2.02 -17.15 -13.71
C VAL A 90 -2.71 -16.45 -14.87
N ASP A 91 -2.16 -15.31 -15.30
CA ASP A 91 -2.67 -14.52 -16.40
C ASP A 91 -2.78 -15.33 -17.71
N GLU A 92 -3.46 -14.77 -18.72
CA GLU A 92 -3.71 -15.48 -19.99
C GLU A 92 -2.43 -15.94 -20.70
N SER A 93 -1.31 -15.26 -20.46
CA SER A 93 0.00 -15.62 -21.01
C SER A 93 0.65 -16.83 -20.31
N GLY A 94 0.22 -17.13 -19.07
CA GLY A 94 0.83 -18.17 -18.25
C GLY A 94 2.09 -17.72 -17.51
N GLU A 95 2.42 -16.43 -17.51
CA GLU A 95 3.70 -15.91 -17.05
C GLU A 95 3.63 -15.25 -15.67
N VAL A 96 2.46 -14.77 -15.25
CA VAL A 96 2.31 -14.01 -13.99
C VAL A 96 1.14 -14.51 -13.16
N LEU A 97 1.39 -14.89 -11.90
CA LEU A 97 0.35 -15.13 -10.91
C LEU A 97 -0.21 -13.78 -10.42
N VAL A 98 -1.47 -13.48 -10.73
CA VAL A 98 -2.13 -12.24 -10.31
C VAL A 98 -2.68 -12.41 -8.90
N PHE A 99 -2.36 -11.48 -7.99
CA PHE A 99 -2.84 -11.53 -6.60
C PHE A 99 -3.54 -10.26 -6.13
N ARG A 100 -3.48 -9.16 -6.88
CA ARG A 100 -4.16 -7.90 -6.55
C ARG A 100 -4.64 -7.21 -7.81
N ASP A 101 -5.82 -6.61 -7.73
CA ASP A 101 -6.43 -5.81 -8.80
C ASP A 101 -6.79 -4.42 -8.29
N GLU A 102 -6.72 -3.44 -9.19
CA GLU A 102 -7.34 -2.14 -9.00
C GLU A 102 -8.87 -2.28 -9.11
N ASN A 103 -9.63 -1.55 -8.31
CA ASN A 103 -11.08 -1.74 -8.18
C ASN A 103 -11.89 -1.40 -9.45
N GLN A 104 -11.35 -0.64 -10.40
CA GLN A 104 -11.91 -0.43 -11.74
C GLN A 104 -11.31 -1.37 -12.80
N GLY A 105 -10.36 -2.24 -12.43
CA GLY A 105 -9.71 -3.19 -13.34
C GLY A 105 -8.74 -2.51 -14.31
N VAL A 106 -8.21 -1.34 -13.96
CA VAL A 106 -7.25 -0.60 -14.81
C VAL A 106 -5.82 -1.07 -14.60
N ALA A 107 -5.51 -1.62 -13.42
CA ALA A 107 -4.20 -2.15 -13.11
C ALA A 107 -4.29 -3.48 -12.32
N SER A 108 -3.28 -4.32 -12.49
CA SER A 108 -3.13 -5.58 -11.76
C SER A 108 -1.70 -5.75 -11.27
N TRP A 109 -1.52 -6.46 -10.16
CA TRP A 109 -0.21 -6.81 -9.60
C TRP A 109 -0.06 -8.31 -9.45
N GLY A 110 1.14 -8.79 -9.76
CA GLY A 110 1.41 -10.21 -9.78
C GLY A 110 2.86 -10.58 -9.52
N ILE A 111 3.09 -11.88 -9.45
CA ILE A 111 4.40 -12.50 -9.23
C ILE A 111 4.75 -13.27 -10.50
N PRO A 112 5.92 -13.03 -11.11
CA PRO A 112 6.37 -13.85 -12.23
C PRO A 112 6.42 -15.33 -11.83
N VAL A 113 5.79 -16.21 -12.63
CA VAL A 113 5.75 -17.66 -12.37
C VAL A 113 7.16 -18.25 -12.35
N ALA A 114 8.10 -17.66 -13.09
CA ALA A 114 9.51 -18.04 -13.07
C ALA A 114 10.16 -17.90 -11.68
N ASP A 115 9.66 -16.99 -10.85
CA ASP A 115 10.20 -16.66 -9.53
C ASP A 115 9.34 -17.26 -8.38
N ILE A 116 8.31 -18.06 -8.70
CA ILE A 116 7.33 -18.55 -7.71
C ILE A 116 7.93 -19.40 -6.58
N ALA A 117 9.10 -20.00 -6.83
CA ALA A 117 9.81 -20.80 -5.83
C ALA A 117 10.61 -19.95 -4.82
N GLU A 118 10.76 -18.65 -5.06
CA GLU A 118 11.40 -17.76 -4.11
C GLU A 118 10.52 -17.51 -2.88
N LEU A 119 11.15 -17.28 -1.72
CA LEU A 119 10.40 -17.04 -0.49
C LEU A 119 9.70 -15.67 -0.48
N ASP A 120 10.27 -14.69 -1.17
CA ASP A 120 9.80 -13.30 -1.22
C ASP A 120 10.10 -12.68 -2.59
N PRO A 121 9.45 -13.18 -3.66
CA PRO A 121 9.78 -12.84 -5.04
C PRO A 121 9.47 -11.38 -5.38
N PRO A 122 10.00 -10.87 -6.50
CA PRO A 122 9.60 -9.57 -7.02
C PRO A 122 8.13 -9.54 -7.43
N VAL A 123 7.58 -8.33 -7.46
CA VAL A 123 6.22 -8.03 -7.90
C VAL A 123 6.28 -7.18 -9.17
N VAL A 124 5.42 -7.51 -10.12
CA VAL A 124 5.19 -6.77 -11.36
C VAL A 124 3.81 -6.13 -11.33
N MET A 125 3.63 -5.05 -12.09
CA MET A 125 2.38 -4.33 -12.28
C MET A 125 2.08 -4.24 -13.78
N GLU A 126 0.80 -4.37 -14.14
CA GLU A 126 0.30 -4.19 -15.51
C GLU A 126 -0.77 -3.10 -15.48
N HIS A 127 -0.75 -2.19 -16.46
CA HIS A 127 -1.72 -1.10 -16.62
C HIS A 127 -1.92 -0.69 -18.10
N GLY A 128 -2.00 -1.66 -19.01
CA GLY A 128 -2.26 -1.47 -20.44
C GLY A 128 -1.05 -1.53 -21.37
N GLU A 129 0.18 -1.51 -20.83
CA GLU A 129 1.43 -1.63 -21.61
C GLU A 129 2.22 -2.92 -21.32
N GLY A 130 1.55 -3.91 -20.72
CA GLY A 130 2.17 -5.17 -20.28
C GLY A 130 2.80 -5.08 -18.89
N TRP A 131 3.35 -6.21 -18.43
CA TRP A 131 3.93 -6.34 -17.10
C TRP A 131 5.26 -5.59 -16.96
N GLN A 132 5.34 -4.71 -15.97
CA GLN A 132 6.54 -3.92 -15.63
C GLN A 132 6.95 -4.15 -14.17
N PRO A 133 8.24 -3.97 -13.82
CA PRO A 133 8.69 -4.09 -12.43
C PRO A 133 7.97 -3.10 -11.50
N PHE A 134 7.51 -3.56 -10.34
CA PHE A 134 6.86 -2.73 -9.33
C PHE A 134 7.70 -2.61 -8.05
N LEU A 135 7.88 -3.71 -7.34
CA LEU A 135 8.70 -3.80 -6.12
C LEU A 135 9.52 -5.08 -6.14
N ASP A 136 10.69 -5.09 -5.51
CA ASP A 136 11.61 -6.23 -5.54
C ASP A 136 11.21 -7.39 -4.62
N ARG A 137 10.17 -7.22 -3.79
CA ARG A 137 9.68 -8.21 -2.83
C ARG A 137 8.17 -8.10 -2.59
N VAL A 138 7.48 -9.24 -2.53
CA VAL A 138 6.07 -9.34 -2.09
C VAL A 138 5.86 -8.71 -0.72
N SER A 139 6.77 -8.89 0.23
CA SER A 139 6.63 -8.31 1.57
C SER A 139 6.60 -6.78 1.57
N LEU A 140 7.32 -6.13 0.66
CA LEU A 140 7.21 -4.69 0.44
C LEU A 140 5.90 -4.34 -0.26
N ALA A 141 5.49 -5.09 -1.28
CA ALA A 141 4.19 -4.86 -1.92
C ALA A 141 3.02 -4.98 -0.93
N CYS A 142 3.10 -5.87 0.06
CA CYS A 142 2.12 -5.94 1.15
C CYS A 142 2.14 -4.70 2.05
N VAL A 143 3.31 -4.13 2.35
CA VAL A 143 3.42 -2.89 3.13
C VAL A 143 2.85 -1.72 2.36
N GLU A 144 3.18 -1.62 1.06
CA GLU A 144 2.62 -0.64 0.14
C GLU A 144 1.10 -0.73 0.10
N MET A 145 0.56 -1.93 -0.12
CA MET A 145 -0.88 -2.19 -0.13
C MET A 145 -1.52 -1.70 1.18
N VAL A 146 -1.01 -2.12 2.34
CA VAL A 146 -1.58 -1.71 3.64
C VAL A 146 -1.53 -0.20 3.84
N LEU A 147 -0.45 0.48 3.42
CA LEU A 147 -0.35 1.94 3.48
C LEU A 147 -1.40 2.61 2.58
N THR A 148 -1.53 2.16 1.34
CA THR A 148 -2.49 2.65 0.34
C THR A 148 -3.92 2.43 0.80
N GLU A 149 -4.27 1.21 1.20
CA GLU A 149 -5.62 0.85 1.62
C GLU A 149 -6.04 1.60 2.89
N VAL A 150 -5.12 1.82 3.83
CA VAL A 150 -5.42 2.65 4.99
C VAL A 150 -5.51 4.12 4.62
N LEU A 151 -4.68 4.63 3.71
CA LEU A 151 -4.75 6.02 3.25
C LEU A 151 -6.14 6.36 2.71
N PHE A 152 -6.69 5.47 1.86
CA PHE A 152 -7.97 5.61 1.16
C PHE A 152 -9.19 4.98 1.88
N GLY A 153 -9.04 4.59 3.15
CA GLY A 153 -10.08 3.88 3.89
C GLY A 153 -11.05 4.74 4.71
N SER A 154 -11.15 6.06 4.51
CA SER A 154 -12.02 6.94 5.30
C SER A 154 -12.42 8.23 4.59
N GLU A 155 -13.68 8.31 4.18
CA GLU A 155 -14.32 9.48 3.56
C GLU A 155 -14.22 10.81 4.36
N TYR A 156 -13.97 10.75 5.67
CA TYR A 156 -13.92 11.94 6.55
C TYR A 156 -12.52 12.32 7.03
N LEU A 157 -11.54 11.45 6.82
CA LEU A 157 -10.20 11.61 7.40
C LEU A 157 -9.10 11.61 6.34
N GLU A 158 -9.48 11.44 5.07
CA GLU A 158 -8.60 11.57 3.93
C GLU A 158 -9.03 12.71 3.01
N ASN A 159 -8.09 13.17 2.19
CA ASN A 159 -8.35 14.12 1.13
C ASN A 159 -7.22 14.07 0.11
N ALA A 160 -7.41 14.73 -1.02
CA ALA A 160 -6.36 14.91 -2.02
C ALA A 160 -6.43 16.29 -2.65
N ALA A 161 -5.27 16.76 -3.11
CA ALA A 161 -5.14 17.96 -3.90
C ALA A 161 -4.05 17.77 -4.96
N GLU A 162 -4.24 18.39 -6.12
CA GLU A 162 -3.12 18.70 -7.00
C GLU A 162 -2.12 19.56 -6.22
N LEU A 163 -0.84 19.21 -6.29
CA LEU A 163 0.21 19.84 -5.51
C LEU A 163 1.12 20.66 -6.44
N PRO A 164 1.04 22.00 -6.40
CA PRO A 164 1.98 22.87 -7.09
C PRO A 164 3.43 22.53 -6.74
N ALA A 165 4.31 22.58 -7.74
CA ALA A 165 5.72 22.19 -7.60
C ALA A 165 6.45 22.91 -6.45
N GLU A 166 6.11 24.16 -6.18
CA GLU A 166 6.67 24.95 -5.07
C GLU A 166 6.31 24.38 -3.69
N LEU A 167 5.18 23.70 -3.55
CA LEU A 167 4.70 23.12 -2.30
C LEU A 167 5.29 21.74 -2.02
N ILE A 168 5.91 21.08 -3.00
CA ILE A 168 6.65 19.82 -2.78
C ILE A 168 7.73 20.04 -1.70
N SER A 169 8.48 21.15 -1.79
CA SER A 169 9.51 21.49 -0.80
C SER A 169 8.94 21.74 0.61
N VAL A 170 7.67 22.19 0.71
CA VAL A 170 6.98 22.35 1.99
C VAL A 170 6.66 20.99 2.59
N VAL A 171 6.24 20.02 1.78
CA VAL A 171 6.04 18.63 2.25
C VAL A 171 7.36 18.07 2.77
N GLU A 172 8.42 18.15 1.98
CA GLU A 172 9.74 17.59 2.31
C GLU A 172 10.37 18.23 3.57
N ALA A 173 10.09 19.52 3.81
CA ALA A 173 10.63 20.24 4.96
C ALA A 173 9.86 19.98 6.27
N ASN A 174 8.59 19.58 6.20
CA ASN A 174 7.72 19.48 7.37
C ASN A 174 7.30 18.06 7.72
N TYR A 175 7.46 17.11 6.79
CA TYR A 175 7.12 15.71 7.00
C TYR A 175 8.34 14.83 6.77
N GLN A 176 8.44 13.78 7.57
CA GLN A 176 9.51 12.81 7.43
C GLN A 176 9.25 11.94 6.20
N ARG A 177 10.23 11.89 5.28
CA ARG A 177 10.21 10.91 4.19
C ARG A 177 10.29 9.51 4.78
N VAL A 178 9.29 8.68 4.48
CA VAL A 178 9.30 7.26 4.82
C VAL A 178 10.38 6.58 3.98
N ASN A 179 11.33 5.90 4.62
CA ASN A 179 12.38 5.15 3.94
C ASN A 179 11.80 3.85 3.35
N PHE A 180 11.09 4.03 2.24
CA PHE A 180 10.44 3.01 1.45
C PHE A 180 10.88 3.17 0.00
N PRO A 181 11.13 2.08 -0.75
CA PRO A 181 11.53 2.17 -2.15
C PRO A 181 10.56 2.98 -2.98
N GLU A 182 11.10 3.68 -3.98
CA GLU A 182 10.27 4.27 -5.03
C GLU A 182 9.78 3.16 -5.97
N TYR A 183 8.54 3.29 -6.42
CA TYR A 183 7.89 2.37 -7.34
C TYR A 183 7.02 3.17 -8.31
N PRO A 184 6.77 2.65 -9.52
CA PRO A 184 5.98 3.36 -10.52
C PRO A 184 4.53 3.50 -10.06
N MET A 185 3.95 4.68 -10.32
CA MET A 185 2.50 4.83 -10.33
C MET A 185 1.91 4.12 -11.55
N TRP A 186 0.67 3.63 -11.45
CA TRP A 186 -0.06 2.99 -12.56
C TRP A 186 -0.50 3.97 -13.67
N SER A 187 -0.21 5.27 -13.53
CA SER A 187 -0.55 6.31 -14.52
C SER A 187 0.65 6.67 -15.39
N GLU A 188 0.38 7.16 -16.61
CA GLU A 188 1.40 7.66 -17.52
C GLU A 188 1.56 9.19 -17.45
N PRO A 189 2.78 9.74 -17.35
CA PRO A 189 4.05 9.03 -17.20
C PRO A 189 4.16 8.32 -15.84
N ALA A 190 4.78 7.13 -15.82
CA ALA A 190 5.02 6.35 -14.60
C ALA A 190 6.03 7.04 -13.67
N GLU A 191 5.55 8.04 -12.94
CA GLU A 191 6.35 8.80 -11.98
C GLU A 191 6.40 8.11 -10.60
N PRO A 192 7.47 8.33 -9.82
CA PRO A 192 7.67 7.59 -8.58
C PRO A 192 6.69 8.03 -7.49
N VAL A 193 6.14 7.06 -6.78
CA VAL A 193 5.34 7.29 -5.57
C VAL A 193 6.24 7.47 -4.34
N ARG A 194 5.93 8.48 -3.52
CA ARG A 194 6.69 8.82 -2.32
C ARG A 194 5.79 9.00 -1.11
N TRP A 195 6.16 8.35 -0.01
CA TRP A 195 5.47 8.41 1.28
C TRP A 195 6.14 9.36 2.26
N PHE A 196 5.32 10.13 2.97
CA PHE A 196 5.74 11.03 4.03
C PHE A 196 4.82 10.86 5.25
N SER A 197 5.33 11.21 6.42
CA SER A 197 4.53 11.14 7.64
C SER A 197 4.98 12.13 8.71
N ALA A 198 4.09 12.31 9.67
CA ALA A 198 4.34 12.92 10.96
C ALA A 198 3.40 12.25 11.97
N PRO A 199 3.51 12.49 13.28
CA PRO A 199 2.65 11.82 14.25
C PRO A 199 1.14 11.99 13.99
N GLY A 200 0.49 10.88 13.62
CA GLY A 200 -0.93 10.83 13.25
C GLY A 200 -1.27 11.36 11.84
N GLN A 201 -0.28 11.59 10.98
CA GLN A 201 -0.44 12.12 9.63
C GLN A 201 0.29 11.21 8.63
N LEU A 202 -0.40 10.80 7.57
CA LEU A 202 0.14 9.98 6.48
C LEU A 202 -0.10 10.71 5.17
N LEU A 203 0.92 10.79 4.35
CA LEU A 203 0.88 11.48 3.08
C LEU A 203 1.53 10.62 2.00
N ARG A 204 0.93 10.62 0.82
CA ARG A 204 1.44 9.98 -0.39
C ARG A 204 1.48 11.03 -1.49
N LEU A 205 2.68 11.25 -2.02
CA LEU A 205 2.94 12.12 -3.15
C LEU A 205 3.12 11.24 -4.39
N ASP A 206 2.17 11.39 -5.30
CA ASP A 206 2.17 10.74 -6.60
C ASP A 206 2.71 11.75 -7.62
N GLY A 207 3.76 11.37 -8.33
CA GLY A 207 4.35 12.23 -9.35
C GLY A 207 5.44 13.20 -8.86
N ALA A 208 6.00 13.94 -9.81
CA ALA A 208 7.01 14.96 -9.64
C ALA A 208 6.70 16.18 -10.54
N GLY A 209 6.90 17.38 -10.01
CA GLY A 209 6.78 18.60 -10.81
C GLY A 209 5.35 19.09 -10.97
N GLU A 210 4.95 19.44 -12.19
CA GLU A 210 3.71 20.19 -12.47
C GLU A 210 2.41 19.37 -12.31
N TRP A 211 2.48 18.04 -12.34
CA TRP A 211 1.31 17.15 -12.29
C TRP A 211 1.22 16.30 -11.03
N ALA A 212 1.91 16.72 -9.95
CA ALA A 212 1.96 15.94 -8.72
C ALA A 212 0.63 15.98 -7.97
N TRP A 213 0.23 14.84 -7.40
CA TRP A 213 -0.94 14.73 -6.54
C TRP A 213 -0.52 14.37 -5.12
N LEU A 214 -1.06 15.09 -4.15
CA LEU A 214 -0.85 14.82 -2.74
C LEU A 214 -2.12 14.23 -2.13
N PHE A 215 -2.04 12.97 -1.74
CA PHE A 215 -3.05 12.28 -0.96
C PHE A 215 -2.66 12.31 0.51
N VAL A 216 -3.62 12.61 1.38
CA VAL A 216 -3.35 12.81 2.80
C VAL A 216 -4.41 12.12 3.64
N ARG A 217 -3.99 11.61 4.80
CA ARG A 217 -4.88 11.10 5.83
C ARG A 217 -4.41 11.52 7.21
N GLY A 218 -5.33 12.06 8.00
CA GLY A 218 -5.15 12.24 9.44
C GLY A 218 -5.71 11.05 10.20
N ARG A 219 -5.11 10.67 11.32
CA ARG A 219 -5.71 9.70 12.25
C ARG A 219 -6.95 10.28 12.94
N THR A 220 -6.98 11.59 13.10
CA THR A 220 -8.13 12.36 13.60
C THR A 220 -8.38 13.56 12.70
N ALA A 221 -9.57 14.17 12.81
CA ALA A 221 -9.90 15.39 12.07
C ALA A 221 -8.91 16.53 12.38
N ASP A 222 -8.38 16.62 13.61
CA ASP A 222 -7.37 17.62 13.96
C ASP A 222 -6.01 17.32 13.32
N ASP A 223 -5.65 16.05 13.18
CA ASP A 223 -4.44 15.65 12.45
C ASP A 223 -4.54 16.06 10.97
N LEU A 224 -5.71 15.87 10.35
CA LEU A 224 -5.98 16.30 8.97
C LEU A 224 -5.99 17.83 8.82
N ARG A 225 -6.65 18.56 9.73
CA ARG A 225 -6.65 20.04 9.71
C ARG A 225 -5.25 20.64 9.84
N ARG A 226 -4.35 20.02 10.59
CA ARG A 226 -2.95 20.46 10.66
C ARG A 226 -2.23 20.32 9.32
N ILE A 227 -2.59 19.34 8.49
CA ILE A 227 -2.06 19.23 7.12
C ILE A 227 -2.52 20.44 6.30
N TYR A 228 -3.82 20.76 6.33
CA TYR A 228 -4.38 21.89 5.59
C TYR A 228 -3.82 23.25 6.01
N GLY A 229 -3.52 23.42 7.31
CA GLY A 229 -2.90 24.64 7.81
C GLY A 229 -1.47 24.85 7.34
N LEU A 230 -0.78 23.78 6.93
CA LEU A 230 0.61 23.82 6.46
C LEU A 230 0.71 23.84 4.93
N ILE A 231 -0.13 23.06 4.26
CA ILE A 231 -0.14 22.88 2.81
C ILE A 231 -1.41 23.52 2.26
N PRO A 232 -1.33 24.76 1.75
CA PRO A 232 -2.47 25.34 1.05
C PRO A 232 -2.75 24.54 -0.22
N GLY A 233 -4.01 24.24 -0.50
CA GLY A 233 -4.39 23.47 -1.68
C GLY A 233 -5.89 23.45 -1.89
N ASP A 234 -6.30 23.21 -3.13
CA ASP A 234 -7.70 22.97 -3.49
C ASP A 234 -8.03 21.50 -3.21
N TRP A 235 -8.43 21.21 -1.97
CA TRP A 235 -8.73 19.85 -1.51
C TRP A 235 -10.06 19.33 -2.06
N THR A 236 -10.07 18.17 -2.72
CA THR A 236 -11.18 17.74 -3.61
C THR A 236 -11.95 16.48 -3.20
N LEU A 237 -11.45 15.65 -2.29
CA LEU A 237 -12.01 14.31 -2.00
C LEU A 237 -12.73 14.19 -0.65
N GLY A 238 -12.48 15.08 0.31
CA GLY A 238 -13.13 15.04 1.63
C GLY A 238 -14.31 16.02 1.74
N ASN A 239 -15.42 15.60 2.36
CA ASN A 239 -16.41 16.53 2.89
C ASN A 239 -15.74 17.36 3.98
N ALA A 240 -15.25 18.55 3.62
CA ALA A 240 -14.59 19.45 4.55
C ALA A 240 -15.54 19.73 5.72
N LEU A 241 -15.28 19.13 6.89
CA LEU A 241 -15.80 19.65 8.15
C LEU A 241 -15.00 20.91 8.47
N LEU A 242 -15.36 21.99 7.75
CA LEU A 242 -15.04 23.37 8.07
C LEU A 242 -15.53 23.70 9.49
#